data_AF-A0A959T5B7-F1
#
_entry.id   AF-A0A959T5B7-F1
#
_cell.length_a   1.000
_cell.length_b   1.000
_cell.length_c   1.000
_cell.angle_alpha   90.00
_cell.angle_beta   90.00
_cell.angle_gamma   90.00
#
_symmetry.space_group_name_H-M   'P 1'
#
loop_
_entity.id
_entity.type
_entity.pdbx_description
1 polymer ?
#
loop_
_entity_poly.entity_id
_entity_poly.type
_entity_poly.pdbx_seq_one_letter_code
_entity_poly.pdbx_strand_id
1 'polypeptide(L)' 'VSLAGPEAHAELNGVYLLNDTTHCDNHTYIGHDVPDCTSDELYKGIVAGKGTGVFNGKVYVKQDAQRTR' A
#
# COMPACT_ATOMS: atom_id res chain seq x y z
N VAL A 1 0.34 -7.93 0.80
CA VAL A 1 1.36 -8.58 1.65
C VAL A 1 0.72 -8.98 2.98
N SER A 2 1.22 -10.05 3.59
CA SER A 2 0.84 -10.52 4.93
C SER A 2 2.09 -10.57 5.81
N LEU A 3 2.06 -9.87 6.94
CA LEU A 3 3.10 -9.84 7.97
C LEU A 3 2.77 -10.92 9.00
N ALA A 4 3.27 -12.13 8.76
CA ALA A 4 2.91 -13.34 9.51
C ALA A 4 3.96 -13.77 10.56
N GLY A 5 5.05 -13.01 10.72
CA GLY A 5 6.05 -13.19 11.77
C GLY A 5 6.15 -11.94 12.63
N PRO A 6 6.34 -12.05 13.96
CA PRO A 6 6.56 -10.88 14.82
C PRO A 6 7.72 -10.04 14.31
N GLU A 7 7.67 -8.73 14.53
CA GLU A 7 8.69 -7.76 14.08
C GLU A 7 8.86 -7.66 12.56
N ALA A 8 7.99 -8.30 11.78
CA ALA A 8 8.04 -8.21 10.32
C ALA A 8 7.75 -6.78 9.85
N HIS A 9 8.48 -6.36 8.82
CA HIS A 9 8.32 -5.05 8.20
C HIS A 9 7.95 -5.20 6.72
N ALA A 10 7.03 -4.35 6.24
CA ALA A 10 6.74 -4.20 4.82
C ALA A 10 6.86 -2.75 4.39
N GLU A 11 7.57 -2.53 3.28
CA GLU A 11 7.63 -1.24 2.61
C GLU A 11 7.06 -1.38 1.19
N LEU A 12 5.98 -0.65 0.90
CA LEU A 12 5.30 -0.67 -0.40
C LEU A 12 5.42 0.71 -1.05
N ASN A 13 6.38 0.84 -1.96
CA ASN A 13 6.66 2.08 -2.66
C ASN A 13 6.33 1.97 -4.15
N GLY A 14 5.70 3.01 -4.71
CA GLY A 14 5.32 3.04 -6.11
C GLY A 14 5.37 4.44 -6.71
N VAL A 15 5.61 4.49 -8.03
CA VAL A 15 5.42 5.69 -8.84
C VAL A 15 4.65 5.33 -10.10
N TYR A 16 3.69 6.16 -10.48
CA TYR A 16 2.96 6.02 -11.74
C TYR A 16 2.93 7.36 -12.49
N LEU A 17 3.16 7.29 -13.81
CA LEU A 17 3.13 8.43 -14.72
C LEU A 17 2.08 8.16 -15.80
N LEU A 18 1.11 9.05 -15.91
CA LEU A 18 0.02 8.96 -16.88
C LEU A 18 0.02 10.18 -17.79
N ASN A 19 -0.29 9.95 -19.06
CA ASN A 19 -0.54 11.00 -20.05
C ASN A 19 -1.70 10.61 -20.98
N ASP A 20 -2.17 11.54 -21.82
CA ASP A 20 -3.26 11.36 -22.78
C ASP A 20 -4.52 10.80 -22.13
N THR A 21 -4.93 9.57 -22.42
CA THR A 21 -6.12 8.94 -21.83
C THR A 21 -5.76 7.69 -21.03
N THR A 22 -4.51 7.58 -20.58
CA THR A 22 -4.03 6.41 -19.83
C THR A 22 -4.66 6.33 -18.45
N HIS A 23 -5.04 5.13 -18.05
CA HIS A 23 -5.61 4.84 -16.74
C HIS A 23 -4.68 3.90 -15.98
N CYS A 24 -4.39 4.22 -14.73
CA CYS A 24 -3.63 3.36 -13.84
C CYS A 24 -4.37 3.27 -12.52
N ASP A 25 -4.55 2.04 -12.05
CA ASP A 25 -5.22 1.73 -10.80
C ASP A 25 -4.29 0.88 -9.93
N ASN A 26 -3.81 1.46 -8.83
CA ASN A 26 -2.90 0.80 -7.90
C ASN A 26 -3.67 0.34 -6.67
N HIS A 27 -3.77 -0.98 -6.51
CA HIS A 27 -4.44 -1.61 -5.38
C HIS A 27 -3.41 -2.32 -4.49
N THR A 28 -3.38 -1.95 -3.22
CA THR A 28 -2.48 -2.54 -2.24
C THR A 28 -3.24 -3.08 -1.03
N TYR A 29 -2.65 -4.10 -0.42
CA TYR A 29 -3.15 -4.70 0.80
C TYR A 29 -1.97 -5.03 1.72
N ILE A 30 -2.05 -4.62 2.98
CA ILE A 30 -1.10 -4.97 4.04
C ILE A 30 -1.87 -5.61 5.19
N GLY A 31 -1.68 -6.91 5.40
CA GLY A 31 -2.22 -7.63 6.54
C GLY A 31 -1.20 -7.68 7.68
N HIS A 32 -1.50 -7.04 8.80
CA HIS A 32 -0.78 -7.23 10.06
C HIS A 32 -1.40 -8.42 10.77
N ASP A 33 -0.78 -9.60 10.60
CA ASP A 33 -1.37 -10.88 11.02
C ASP A 33 -0.97 -11.28 12.45
N VAL A 34 0.15 -10.75 12.96
CA VAL A 34 0.74 -11.02 14.27
C VAL A 34 1.25 -9.70 14.89
N PRO A 35 1.50 -9.63 16.21
CA PRO A 35 1.93 -8.39 16.86
C PRO A 35 3.32 -7.91 16.39
N ASP A 36 3.67 -6.69 16.76
CA ASP A 36 4.99 -6.05 16.55
C ASP A 36 5.37 -5.81 15.09
N CYS A 37 4.43 -5.94 14.17
CA CYS A 37 4.67 -5.69 12.76
C CYS A 37 4.65 -4.20 12.44
N THR A 38 5.41 -3.79 11.42
CA THR A 38 5.43 -2.41 10.95
C THR A 38 5.25 -2.34 9.44
N SER A 39 4.65 -1.26 8.94
CA SER A 39 4.55 -1.05 7.51
C SER A 39 4.59 0.42 7.10
N ASP A 40 5.24 0.70 5.98
CA ASP A 40 5.25 2.01 5.34
C ASP A 40 4.78 1.87 3.87
N GLU A 41 3.90 2.77 3.43
CA GLU A 41 3.36 2.77 2.06
C GLU A 41 3.44 4.17 1.44
N LEU A 42 4.11 4.28 0.29
CA LEU A 42 4.28 5.54 -0.43
C LEU A 42 4.09 5.35 -1.93
N TYR A 43 2.97 5.83 -2.45
CA TYR A 43 2.70 5.88 -3.88
C TYR A 43 2.65 7.32 -4.38
N LYS A 44 3.42 7.63 -5.43
CA LYS A 44 3.45 8.97 -6.05
C LYS A 44 2.90 8.91 -7.47
N GLY A 45 1.88 9.70 -7.75
CA GLY A 45 1.28 9.84 -9.07
C GLY A 45 1.69 11.13 -9.76
N ILE A 46 2.10 11.03 -11.03
CA ILE A 46 2.20 12.17 -11.95
C ILE A 46 1.17 11.92 -13.06
N VAL A 47 0.17 12.79 -13.17
CA VAL A 47 -0.93 12.62 -14.12
C VAL A 47 -1.03 13.85 -15.01
N ALA A 48 -0.90 13.63 -16.32
CA ALA A 48 -0.97 14.63 -17.38
C ALA A 48 -2.08 14.30 -18.40
N GLY A 49 -2.44 15.27 -19.23
CA GLY A 49 -3.51 15.13 -20.22
C GLY A 49 -4.88 14.86 -19.57
N LYS A 50 -5.58 13.84 -20.06
CA LYS A 50 -6.83 13.28 -19.52
C LYS A 50 -6.58 11.92 -18.83
N GLY A 51 -5.37 11.71 -18.30
CA GLY A 51 -5.04 10.48 -17.59
C GLY A 51 -5.84 10.35 -16.29
N THR A 52 -6.08 9.12 -15.85
CA THR A 52 -6.83 8.84 -14.62
C THR A 52 -6.02 7.90 -13.74
N GLY A 53 -5.52 8.41 -12.61
CA GLY A 53 -4.85 7.63 -11.59
C GLY A 53 -5.79 7.29 -10.44
N VAL A 54 -5.82 6.03 -10.03
CA VAL A 54 -6.52 5.54 -8.84
C VAL A 54 -5.50 4.87 -7.93
N PHE A 55 -5.64 5.12 -6.63
CA PHE A 55 -4.89 4.46 -5.58
C PHE A 55 -5.87 3.98 -4.51
N ASN A 56 -5.81 2.69 -4.20
CA ASN A 56 -6.63 2.03 -3.19
C ASN A 56 -5.74 1.18 -2.30
N GLY A 57 -5.37 1.73 -1.14
CA GLY A 57 -4.61 1.02 -0.12
C GLY A 57 -5.51 0.50 0.99
N LYS A 58 -5.34 -0.77 1.35
CA LYS A 58 -5.99 -1.39 2.51
C LYS A 58 -4.97 -1.94 3.49
N VAL A 59 -4.89 -1.34 4.67
CA VAL A 59 -4.20 -1.92 5.83
C VAL A 59 -5.25 -2.63 6.70
N TYR A 60 -5.02 -3.91 7.00
CA TYR A 60 -5.88 -4.70 7.87
C TYR A 60 -5.08 -5.22 9.06
N VAL A 61 -5.50 -4.81 10.26
CA VAL A 61 -4.88 -5.20 11.52
C VAL A 61 -5.75 -6.27 12.18
N LYS A 62 -5.22 -7.48 12.35
CA LYS A 62 -5.93 -8.54 13.08
C LYS A 62 -6.04 -8.16 14.56
N GLN A 63 -7.10 -8.64 15.22
CA GLN A 63 -7.42 -8.29 16.60
C GLN A 63 -6.23 -8.46 17.58
N ASP A 64 -5.41 -9.48 17.38
CA ASP A 64 -4.26 -9.79 18.25
C ASP A 64 -2.92 -9.23 17.74
N ALA A 65 -2.91 -8.47 16.64
CA ALA A 65 -1.72 -7.82 16.08
C ALA A 65 -1.38 -6.50 16.83
N GLN A 66 -1.16 -6.64 18.13
CA GLN A 66 -0.83 -5.53 19.03
C GLN A 66 0.48 -4.85 18.64
N ARG A 67 0.61 -3.56 18.95
CA ARG A 67 1.80 -2.74 18.62
C ARG A 67 2.12 -2.69 17.10
N THR A 68 1.08 -2.83 16.26
CA THR A 68 1.15 -2.53 14.83
C THR A 68 1.48 -1.05 14.60
N ARG A 69 2.39 -0.77 13.66
CA ARG A 69 2.70 0.59 13.19
C ARG A 69 2.60 0.70 11.68
#